data_AF-A0A2S9F8K8-F1
#
_entry.id   AF-A0A2S9F8K8-F1
#
_cell.length_a   1.000
_cell.length_b   1.000
_cell.length_c   1.000
_cell.angle_alpha   90.00
_cell.angle_beta   90.00
_cell.angle_gamma   90.00
#
_symmetry.space_group_name_H-M   'P 1'
#
loop_
_entity.id
_entity.type
_entity.pdbx_description
1 polymer ?
#
loop_
_entity_poly.entity_id
_entity_poly.type
_entity_poly.pdbx_seq_one_letter_code
_entity_poly.pdbx_strand_id
1 'polypeptide(L)'
;MTLRQLRYFAVLGEELNYRRAAEKLFITQPALSTAIKQLEHQFGVVLFHRNTREVALTDLGAAWLPQVQQVLGGVDAVVDNLVMLSGTRRGLLRVGYLIGTGA
;
A
#
# COMPACT_ATOMS: atom_id res chain seq x y z
N MET A 1 4.50 -3.15 -15.08
CA MET A 1 4.27 -2.94 -13.64
C MET A 1 2.79 -2.74 -13.41
N THR A 2 2.25 -3.29 -12.32
CA THR A 2 0.85 -3.12 -11.91
C THR A 2 0.77 -2.64 -10.45
N LEU A 3 -0.35 -2.02 -10.05
CA LEU A 3 -0.59 -1.64 -8.64
C LEU A 3 -0.50 -2.84 -7.68
N ARG A 4 -0.90 -4.02 -8.16
CA ARG A 4 -0.76 -5.27 -7.42
C ARG A 4 0.70 -5.61 -7.13
N GLN A 5 1.58 -5.49 -8.12
CA GLN A 5 3.02 -5.72 -7.94
C GLN A 5 3.64 -4.69 -6.99
N LEU A 6 3.20 -3.43 -7.05
CA LEU A 6 3.62 -2.40 -6.09
C LEU A 6 3.19 -2.72 -4.66
N ARG A 7 1.94 -3.17 -4.46
CA ARG A 7 1.45 -3.62 -3.15
C ARG A 7 2.23 -4.83 -2.64
N TYR A 8 2.57 -5.77 -3.51
CA TYR A 8 3.37 -6.95 -3.16
C TYR A 8 4.78 -6.55 -2.72
N PHE A 9 5.43 -5.66 -3.45
CA PHE A 9 6.73 -5.10 -3.10
C PHE A 9 6.67 -4.37 -1.75
N ALA A 10 5.70 -3.46 -1.55
CA ALA A 10 5.56 -2.69 -0.32
C ALA A 10 5.36 -3.60 0.90
N VAL A 11 4.44 -4.56 0.81
CA VAL A 11 4.19 -5.50 1.92
C VAL A 11 5.40 -6.38 2.21
N LEU A 12 6.11 -6.86 1.18
CA LEU A 12 7.34 -7.63 1.41
C LEU A 12 8.47 -6.78 2.00
N GLY A 13 8.58 -5.51 1.58
CA GLY A 13 9.55 -4.56 2.12
C GLY A 13 9.32 -4.22 3.59
N GLU A 14 8.07 -4.21 4.03
CA GLU A 14 7.71 -4.03 5.44
C GLU A 14 7.93 -5.30 6.28
N GLU A 15 7.51 -6.45 5.78
CA GLU A 15 7.54 -7.70 6.54
C GLU A 15 8.91 -8.38 6.55
N LEU A 16 9.75 -8.11 5.54
CA LEU A 16 11.05 -8.77 5.33
C LEU A 16 10.99 -10.29 5.46
N ASN A 17 9.86 -10.87 5.07
CA ASN A 17 9.59 -12.29 5.17
C ASN A 17 8.53 -12.70 4.14
N TYR A 18 8.94 -13.51 3.16
CA TYR A 18 8.04 -13.94 2.08
C TYR A 18 6.80 -14.70 2.58
N ARG A 19 6.92 -15.47 3.66
CA ARG A 19 5.78 -16.21 4.21
C ARG A 19 4.77 -15.27 4.85
N ARG A 20 5.21 -14.40 5.76
CA ARG A 20 4.34 -13.41 6.42
C ARG A 20 3.70 -12.45 5.42
N ALA A 21 4.48 -11.97 4.45
CA ALA A 21 3.98 -11.11 3.39
C ALA A 21 2.91 -11.81 2.54
N ALA A 22 3.13 -13.07 2.15
CA ALA A 22 2.15 -13.83 1.37
C ALA A 22 0.86 -14.10 2.16
N GLU A 23 0.97 -14.41 3.46
CA GLU A 23 -0.17 -14.55 4.38
C GLU A 23 -0.98 -13.23 4.46
N LYS A 24 -0.31 -12.07 4.65
CA LYS A 24 -0.95 -10.74 4.69
C LYS A 24 -1.61 -10.33 3.38
N LEU A 25 -1.07 -10.82 2.25
CA LEU A 25 -1.59 -10.58 0.91
C LEU A 25 -2.64 -11.61 0.47
N PHE A 26 -2.92 -12.64 1.28
CA PHE A 26 -3.80 -13.76 0.96
C PHE A 26 -3.44 -14.48 -0.34
N ILE A 27 -2.14 -14.69 -0.58
CA ILE A 27 -1.62 -15.42 -1.75
C ILE A 27 -0.60 -16.48 -1.34
N THR A 28 -0.19 -17.31 -2.28
CA THR A 28 0.89 -18.27 -2.05
C THR A 28 2.26 -17.59 -2.11
N GLN A 29 3.20 -18.07 -1.30
CA GLN A 29 4.59 -17.58 -1.31
C GLN A 29 5.29 -17.75 -2.68
N PRO A 30 5.10 -18.85 -3.46
CA PRO A 30 5.61 -18.94 -4.83
C PRO A 30 5.06 -17.86 -5.76
N ALA A 31 3.78 -17.50 -5.63
CA ALA A 31 3.18 -16.42 -6.43
C ALA A 31 3.80 -15.06 -6.09
N LEU A 32 4.00 -14.78 -4.80
CA LEU A 32 4.69 -13.56 -4.35
C LEU A 32 6.13 -13.49 -4.89
N SER A 33 6.93 -14.56 -4.72
CA SER A 33 8.30 -14.59 -5.21
C SER A 33 8.39 -14.39 -6.72
N THR A 34 7.49 -15.03 -7.48
CA THR A 34 7.42 -14.87 -8.94
C THR A 34 7.10 -13.44 -9.34
N ALA A 35 6.12 -12.82 -8.67
CA ALA A 35 5.72 -11.44 -8.95
C ALA A 35 6.85 -10.42 -8.67
N ILE A 36 7.59 -10.62 -7.57
CA ILE A 36 8.75 -9.77 -7.24
C ILE A 36 9.88 -9.95 -8.25
N LYS A 37 10.22 -11.19 -8.63
CA LYS A 37 11.23 -11.45 -9.67
C LYS A 37 10.85 -10.84 -11.02
N GLN A 38 9.57 -10.90 -11.39
CA GLN A 38 9.08 -10.27 -12.62
C GLN A 38 9.20 -8.74 -12.55
N LEU A 39 8.92 -8.14 -11.38
CA LEU A 39 9.06 -6.70 -11.16
C LEU A 39 10.52 -6.27 -11.29
N GLU A 40 11.43 -6.96 -10.60
CA GLU A 40 12.88 -6.76 -10.69
C GLU A 40 13.39 -6.89 -12.14
N HIS A 41 12.98 -7.95 -12.84
CA HIS A 41 13.36 -8.18 -14.23
C HIS A 41 12.83 -7.08 -15.17
N GLN A 42 11.59 -6.65 -14.98
CA GLN A 42 11.00 -5.59 -15.80
C GLN A 42 11.77 -4.28 -15.71
N PHE A 43 12.30 -3.96 -14.53
CA PHE A 43 13.08 -2.74 -14.31
C PHE A 43 14.59 -2.92 -14.47
N GLY A 44 15.07 -4.15 -14.63
CA GLY A 44 16.50 -4.45 -14.72
C GLY A 44 17.26 -4.17 -13.43
N VAL A 45 16.59 -4.27 -12.27
CA VAL A 45 17.16 -3.93 -10.96
C VAL A 45 16.96 -5.07 -9.95
N VAL A 46 17.70 -5.01 -8.85
CA VAL A 46 17.52 -5.90 -7.70
C VAL A 46 17.01 -5.08 -6.52
N LEU A 47 15.85 -5.43 -6.01
CA LEU A 47 15.17 -4.73 -4.91
C LEU A 47 15.35 -5.46 -3.59
N PHE A 48 15.57 -6.79 -3.62
CA PHE A 48 15.85 -7.61 -2.45
C PHE A 48 17.14 -8.41 -2.59
N HIS A 49 17.88 -8.56 -1.49
CA HIS A 49 19.02 -9.46 -1.42
C HIS A 49 18.58 -10.93 -1.58
N ARG A 50 19.28 -11.66 -2.45
CA ARG A 50 19.00 -13.08 -2.74
C ARG A 50 19.73 -14.00 -1.76
N ASN A 51 19.47 -13.87 -0.46
CA ASN A 51 19.99 -14.82 0.52
C ASN A 51 18.88 -15.77 0.98
N THR A 52 19.17 -17.06 1.07
CA THR A 52 18.19 -18.10 1.45
C THR A 52 17.78 -18.04 2.92
N ARG A 53 18.56 -17.35 3.75
CA ARG A 53 18.32 -17.24 5.20
C ARG A 53 17.58 -15.99 5.62
N GLU A 54 17.67 -14.90 4.85
CA GLU A 54 17.13 -13.60 5.24
C GLU A 54 16.71 -12.79 4.02
N VAL A 55 15.54 -12.15 4.13
CA VAL A 55 15.05 -11.21 3.12
C VAL A 55 15.40 -9.81 3.60
N ALA A 56 16.18 -9.09 2.82
CA ALA A 56 16.54 -7.71 3.10
C ALA A 56 16.37 -6.88 1.83
N LEU A 57 15.96 -5.62 1.98
CA LEU A 57 15.95 -4.66 0.87
C LEU A 57 17.38 -4.31 0.48
N THR A 58 17.61 -4.12 -0.83
CA THR A 58 18.82 -3.44 -1.30
C THR A 58 18.72 -1.94 -1.00
N ASP A 59 19.82 -1.19 -1.16
CA ASP A 59 19.79 0.28 -1.03
C ASP A 59 18.73 0.91 -1.95
N LEU A 60 18.61 0.38 -3.19
CA LEU A 60 17.60 0.80 -4.14
C LEU A 60 16.18 0.45 -3.65
N GLY A 61 15.98 -0.77 -3.16
CA GLY A 61 14.70 -1.20 -2.59
C GLY A 61 14.27 -0.34 -1.41
N ALA A 62 15.19 -0.03 -0.50
CA ALA A 62 14.97 0.81 0.67
C ALA A 62 14.61 2.25 0.28
N ALA A 63 15.31 2.82 -0.72
CA ALA A 63 15.00 4.15 -1.24
C ALA A 63 13.66 4.21 -1.98
N TRP A 64 13.26 3.10 -2.62
CA TRP A 64 12.02 3.06 -3.42
C TRP A 64 10.76 2.78 -2.60
N LEU A 65 10.87 2.02 -1.50
CA LEU A 65 9.75 1.67 -0.62
C LEU A 65 8.86 2.87 -0.22
N PRO A 66 9.38 3.99 0.32
CA PRO A 66 8.54 5.12 0.71
C PRO A 66 7.81 5.75 -0.49
N GLN A 67 8.42 5.78 -1.67
CA GLN A 67 7.81 6.31 -2.89
C GLN A 67 6.64 5.42 -3.33
N VAL A 68 6.81 4.09 -3.25
CA VAL A 68 5.74 3.14 -3.57
C VAL A 68 4.57 3.27 -2.59
N GLN A 69 4.84 3.41 -1.29
CA GLN A 69 3.81 3.64 -0.28
C GLN A 69 3.02 4.93 -0.55
N GLN A 70 3.71 6.02 -0.94
CA GLN A 70 3.05 7.27 -1.33
C GLN A 70 2.13 7.10 -2.54
N VAL A 71 2.57 6.38 -3.57
CA VAL A 71 1.75 6.10 -4.76
C VAL A 71 0.50 5.29 -4.39
N LEU A 72 0.66 4.24 -3.58
CA LEU A 72 -0.46 3.42 -3.14
C LEU A 72 -1.46 4.23 -2.30
N GLY A 73 -0.96 5.04 -1.36
CA GLY A 73 -1.81 5.95 -0.57
C GLY A 73 -2.53 6.99 -1.43
N GLY A 74 -1.89 7.49 -2.48
CA GLY A 74 -2.53 8.38 -3.45
C GLY A 74 -3.66 7.71 -4.22
N VAL A 75 -3.49 6.44 -4.63
CA VAL A 75 -4.55 5.66 -5.27
C VAL A 75 -5.72 5.43 -4.32
N ASP A 76 -5.44 5.03 -3.07
CA ASP A 76 -6.48 4.82 -2.06
C ASP A 76 -7.26 6.13 -1.82
N ALA A 77 -6.57 7.28 -1.71
CA ALA A 77 -7.21 8.59 -1.55
C ALA A 77 -8.10 9.00 -2.75
N VAL A 78 -7.70 8.67 -3.99
CA VAL A 78 -8.52 8.94 -5.18
C VAL A 78 -9.81 8.12 -5.15
N VAL A 79 -9.72 6.86 -4.74
CA VAL A 79 -10.90 5.98 -4.60
C VAL A 79 -11.82 6.49 -3.48
N ASP A 80 -11.27 6.84 -2.32
CA ASP A 80 -12.04 7.37 -1.20
C ASP A 80 -12.74 8.68 -1.56
N ASN A 81 -12.07 9.58 -2.28
CA ASN A 81 -12.66 10.82 -2.77
C ASN A 81 -13.83 10.56 -3.73
N LEU A 82 -13.70 9.59 -4.64
CA LEU A 82 -14.78 9.22 -5.55
C LEU A 82 -16.02 8.71 -4.79
N VAL A 83 -15.82 7.89 -3.74
CA VAL A 83 -16.92 7.44 -2.87
C VAL A 83 -17.58 8.64 -2.19
N MET A 84 -16.80 9.59 -1.66
CA MET A 84 -17.31 10.82 -1.06
C MET A 84 -18.08 11.70 -2.05
N LEU A 85 -17.60 11.86 -3.29
CA LEU A 85 -18.26 12.64 -4.34
C LEU A 85 -19.52 11.96 -4.89
N SER A 86 -19.53 10.63 -4.98
CA SER A 86 -20.73 9.84 -5.31
C SER A 86 -21.79 9.85 -4.18
N GLY A 87 -21.42 10.45 -3.04
CA GLY A 87 -22.22 10.64 -1.83
C GLY A 87 -23.56 11.32 -2.08
N THR A 88 -24.54 10.47 -2.30
CA THR A 88 -25.99 10.66 -2.21
C THR A 88 -26.44 10.94 -0.76
N ARG A 89 -25.79 11.91 -0.11
CA ARG A 89 -26.29 12.59 1.10
C ARG A 89 -25.97 14.06 1.02
N ARG A 90 -26.69 14.76 0.15
CA ARG A 90 -27.03 16.16 0.39
C ARG A 90 -28.08 16.19 1.51
N GLY A 91 -27.65 15.99 2.74
CA GLY A 91 -28.47 16.24 3.92
C GLY A 91 -28.11 17.59 4.49
N LEU A 92 -29.03 18.56 4.45
CA LEU A 92 -28.84 19.86 5.10
C LEU A 92 -28.71 19.61 6.62
N LEU A 93 -27.51 19.79 7.16
CA LEU A 93 -27.29 19.74 8.61
C LEU A 93 -27.65 21.12 9.19
N ARG A 94 -28.85 21.23 9.77
CA ARG A 94 -29.27 22.46 10.46
C ARG A 94 -28.85 22.37 11.92
N VAL A 95 -27.78 23.06 12.29
CA VAL A 95 -27.31 23.16 13.67
C VAL A 95 -27.94 24.39 14.32
N GLY A 96 -28.79 24.17 15.32
CA GLY A 96 -29.28 25.20 16.22
C GLY A 96 -28.57 25.10 17.56
N TYR A 97 -28.02 26.20 18.05
CA TYR A 97 -27.44 26.29 19.39
C TYR A 97 -28.18 27.36 20.18
N LEU A 98 -28.54 27.05 21.43
CA LEU A 98 -29.09 28.01 22.40
C LEU A 98 -27.99 28.36 23.39
N ILE A 99 -27.61 29.64 23.43
CA ILE A 99 -26.78 30.18 24.51
C ILE A 99 -27.70 30.36 25.71
N GLY A 100 -27.60 29.46 26.69
CA GLY A 100 -28.26 29.65 27.98
C GLY A 100 -27.52 30.71 28.78
N THR A 101 -28.04 31.94 28.81
CA THR A 101 -27.67 32.93 29.83
C THR A 101 -28.38 32.54 31.12
N GLY A 102 -27.65 31.88 32.02
CA GLY A 102 -28.12 31.63 33.39
C GLY A 102 -28.22 32.95 34.15
N ALA A 103 -29.39 33.18 34.75
CA ALA A 103 -29.65 34.20 35.76
C ALA A 103 -29.84 33.52 37.11
#